data_AF-A0A1F7B2B9-F1
#
_entry.id   AF-A0A1F7B2B9-F1
#
_cell.length_a   1.000
_cell.length_b   1.000
_cell.length_c   1.000
_cell.angle_alpha   90.00
_cell.angle_beta   90.00
_cell.angle_gamma   90.00
#
_symmetry.space_group_name_H-M   'P 1'
#
loop_
_entity.id
_entity.type
_entity.pdbx_description
1 polymer ?
#
loop_
_entity_poly.entity_id
_entity_poly.type
_entity_poly.pdbx_seq_one_letter_code
_entity_poly.pdbx_strand_id
1 'polypeptide(L)'
;MSVIKIKKTAMIRARIDPQLKSDVEEIFIELGVTESQAINMFYKRVKLKKGFPFELRVKDEDEDDYVCSYGYNHKLNVKTKKAFEETDRGENLVKCKDLGDFFKKLEI
;
A
#
# COMPACT_ATOMS: atom_id res chain seq x y z
N MET A 1 42.91 21.56 -9.89
CA MET A 1 41.58 22.16 -9.63
C MET A 1 40.53 21.08 -9.77
N SER A 2 39.89 20.67 -8.66
CA SER A 2 38.80 19.69 -8.71
C SER A 2 37.50 20.41 -9.04
N VAL A 3 36.87 20.04 -10.15
CA VAL A 3 35.54 20.56 -10.52
C VAL A 3 34.53 19.87 -9.62
N ILE A 4 33.92 20.62 -8.69
CA ILE A 4 32.82 20.12 -7.86
C ILE A 4 31.67 19.78 -8.80
N LYS A 5 31.45 18.48 -9.04
CA LYS A 5 30.31 17.97 -9.81
C LYS A 5 29.04 18.26 -9.03
N ILE A 6 28.37 19.36 -9.38
CA ILE A 6 27.08 19.75 -8.78
C ILE A 6 26.13 18.55 -8.93
N LYS A 7 25.63 18.03 -7.79
CA LYS A 7 24.61 16.97 -7.80
C LYS A 7 23.44 17.49 -8.61
N LYS A 8 23.08 16.79 -9.69
CA LYS A 8 21.94 17.16 -10.53
C LYS A 8 20.68 17.18 -9.66
N THR A 9 20.13 18.37 -9.46
CA THR A 9 18.85 18.55 -8.78
C THR A 9 17.74 18.56 -9.82
N ALA A 10 16.72 17.74 -9.64
CA ALA A 10 15.50 17.79 -10.44
C ALA A 10 14.44 18.60 -9.68
N MET A 11 13.69 19.43 -10.40
CA MET A 11 12.58 20.20 -9.82
C MET A 11 11.27 19.45 -10.00
N ILE A 12 10.47 19.37 -8.94
CA ILE A 12 9.12 18.80 -8.96
C ILE A 12 8.13 19.97 -8.98
N ARG A 13 7.21 19.98 -9.95
CA ARG A 13 6.13 20.96 -10.06
C ARG A 13 4.80 20.24 -10.18
N ALA A 14 3.84 20.59 -9.32
CA ALA A 14 2.49 20.07 -9.34
C ALA A 14 1.51 21.16 -8.90
N ARG A 15 0.28 21.12 -9.41
CA ARG A 15 -0.82 21.93 -8.88
C ARG A 15 -1.38 21.23 -7.64
N ILE A 16 -1.72 22.01 -6.62
CA ILE A 16 -2.32 21.54 -5.37
C ILE A 16 -3.48 22.48 -5.02
N ASP A 17 -4.49 21.95 -4.34
CA ASP A 17 -5.54 22.77 -3.77
C ASP A 17 -4.93 23.76 -2.73
N PRO A 18 -5.27 25.06 -2.79
CA PRO A 18 -4.69 26.06 -1.89
C PRO A 18 -5.03 25.84 -0.42
N GLN A 19 -6.24 25.37 -0.12
CA GLN A 19 -6.66 25.12 1.26
C GLN A 19 -5.89 23.92 1.82
N LEU A 20 -5.83 22.82 1.07
CA LEU A 20 -5.05 21.65 1.43
C LEU A 20 -3.57 21.98 1.67
N LYS A 21 -3.00 22.89 0.86
CA LYS A 21 -1.62 23.34 1.05
C LYS A 21 -1.45 24.05 2.40
N SER A 22 -2.35 24.98 2.72
CA SER A 22 -2.32 25.72 3.98
C SER A 22 -2.45 24.78 5.18
N ASP A 23 -3.44 23.88 5.16
CA ASP A 23 -3.72 22.96 6.26
C ASP A 23 -2.52 22.04 6.53
N VAL A 24 -1.86 21.54 5.47
CA VAL A 24 -0.70 20.65 5.60
C VAL A 24 0.58 21.41 5.99
N GLU A 25 0.74 22.67 5.59
CA GLU A 25 1.89 23.50 5.99
C GLU A 25 1.93 23.71 7.51
N GLU A 26 0.78 23.91 8.16
CA GLU A 26 0.69 24.01 9.62
C GLU A 26 1.16 22.72 10.30
N ILE A 27 0.72 21.56 9.79
CA ILE A 27 1.13 20.24 10.31
C ILE A 27 2.65 20.04 10.13
N PHE A 28 3.21 20.45 8.99
CA PHE A 28 4.64 20.35 8.73
C PHE A 28 5.48 21.24 9.65
N ILE A 29 5.00 22.43 9.98
CA ILE A 29 5.63 23.32 10.96
C ILE A 29 5.68 22.64 12.33
N GLU A 30 4.57 22.06 12.78
CA GLU A 30 4.50 21.34 14.07
C GLU A 30 5.48 20.15 14.12
N LEU A 31 5.60 19.42 13.01
CA LEU A 31 6.53 18.30 12.86
C LEU A 31 8.00 18.72 12.63
N GLY A 32 8.27 20.01 12.45
CA GLY A 32 9.62 20.54 12.19
C GLY A 32 10.20 20.10 10.84
N VAL A 33 9.34 19.87 9.83
CA VAL A 33 9.75 19.45 8.48
C VAL A 33 9.30 20.46 7.44
N THR A 34 10.08 20.62 6.38
CA THR A 34 9.68 21.42 5.21
C THR A 34 8.93 20.56 4.20
N GLU A 35 8.11 21.18 3.35
CA GLU A 35 7.44 20.50 2.23
C GLU A 35 8.44 19.72 1.37
N SER A 36 9.59 20.32 1.07
CA SER A 36 10.65 19.70 0.27
C SER A 36 11.23 18.45 0.94
N GLN A 37 11.39 18.46 2.27
CA GLN A 37 11.82 17.28 3.01
C GLN A 37 10.75 16.19 2.99
N ALA A 38 9.49 16.54 3.23
CA ALA A 38 8.37 15.60 3.19
C ALA A 38 8.23 14.92 1.81
N ILE A 39 8.28 15.71 0.72
CA ILE A 39 8.26 15.20 -0.66
C ILE A 39 9.46 14.26 -0.90
N ASN A 40 10.67 14.64 -0.48
CA ASN A 40 11.84 13.78 -0.61
C ASN A 40 11.71 12.46 0.17
N MET A 41 11.10 12.50 1.37
CA MET A 41 10.82 11.31 2.16
C MET A 41 9.81 10.39 1.47
N PHE A 42 8.75 10.95 0.88
CA PHE A 42 7.80 10.23 0.04
C PHE A 42 8.51 9.47 -1.08
N TYR A 43 9.33 10.15 -1.90
CA TYR A 43 10.07 9.50 -3.00
C TYR A 43 11.05 8.43 -2.51
N LYS A 44 11.74 8.66 -1.39
CA LYS A 44 12.63 7.65 -0.78
C LYS A 44 11.86 6.41 -0.38
N ARG A 45 10.66 6.57 0.21
CA ARG A 45 9.81 5.46 0.63
C ARG A 45 9.30 4.67 -0.59
N VAL A 46 8.85 5.36 -1.63
CA VAL A 46 8.45 4.74 -2.91
C VAL A 46 9.60 3.93 -3.51
N LYS A 47 10.80 4.52 -3.57
CA LYS A 47 12.00 3.86 -4.10
C LYS A 47 12.37 2.61 -3.31
N LEU A 48 12.35 2.69 -1.98
CA LEU A 48 12.74 1.60 -1.08
C LEU A 48 11.75 0.44 -1.12
N LYS A 49 10.44 0.75 -1.12
CA LYS A 49 9.39 -0.25 -1.03
C LYS A 49 8.88 -0.73 -2.39
N LYS A 50 9.29 -0.10 -3.50
CA LYS A 50 8.78 -0.39 -4.85
C LYS A 50 7.25 -0.34 -4.92
N GLY A 51 6.67 0.59 -4.17
CA GLY A 51 5.23 0.75 -3.99
C GLY A 51 4.90 2.05 -3.28
N PHE A 52 3.62 2.40 -3.19
CA PHE A 52 3.20 3.63 -2.51
C PHE A 52 3.45 3.53 -0.99
N PRO A 53 3.78 4.64 -0.30
CA PRO A 53 4.03 4.65 1.15
C PRO A 53 2.79 4.35 2.00
N PHE A 54 1.62 4.25 1.38
CA PHE A 54 0.35 3.88 1.99
C PHE A 54 -0.44 2.98 1.03
N GLU A 55 -1.43 2.26 1.55
CA GLU A 55 -2.28 1.41 0.72
C GLU A 55 -3.16 2.27 -0.19
N LEU A 56 -3.18 1.96 -1.48
CA LEU A 56 -4.10 2.58 -2.44
C LEU A 56 -5.37 1.75 -2.50
N ARG A 57 -6.51 2.39 -2.25
CA ARG A 57 -7.84 1.81 -2.38
C ARG A 57 -8.61 2.61 -3.41
N VAL A 58 -9.26 1.93 -4.35
CA VAL A 58 -10.31 2.55 -5.15
C VAL A 58 -11.55 2.58 -4.27
N LYS A 59 -12.18 3.74 -4.13
CA LYS A 59 -13.51 3.81 -3.50
C LYS A 59 -14.47 3.10 -4.45
N ASP A 60 -15.02 1.97 -4.04
CA ASP A 60 -16.25 1.48 -4.66
C ASP A 60 -17.35 2.47 -4.28
N GLU A 61 -18.23 2.83 -5.22
CA GLU A 61 -19.18 3.96 -5.13
C GLU A 61 -20.18 3.88 -3.95
N ASP A 62 -20.18 2.78 -3.18
CA ASP A 62 -21.22 2.44 -2.20
C ASP A 62 -20.78 2.48 -0.72
N GLU A 63 -19.56 2.91 -0.37
CA GLU A 63 -19.11 2.93 1.03
C GLU A 63 -18.73 4.35 1.49
N ASP A 64 -19.75 5.14 1.85
CA ASP A 64 -19.65 6.23 2.83
C ASP A 64 -19.39 5.64 4.23
N ASP A 65 -18.19 5.13 4.47
CA ASP A 65 -17.74 4.95 5.86
C ASP A 65 -16.22 5.04 5.98
N TYR A 66 -15.78 6.05 6.71
CA TYR A 66 -14.39 6.27 7.06
C TYR A 66 -14.10 5.54 8.36
N VAL A 67 -13.41 4.39 8.31
CA VAL A 67 -12.55 3.91 9.41
C VAL A 67 -11.42 3.10 8.76
N CYS A 68 -10.12 3.34 8.98
CA CYS A 68 -9.50 3.20 10.29
C CYS A 68 -8.10 3.84 10.36
N SER A 69 -7.85 4.48 11.51
CA SER A 69 -6.58 5.04 11.95
C SER A 69 -5.58 4.02 12.52
N TYR A 70 -5.85 2.70 12.51
CA TYR A 70 -4.89 1.61 12.83
C TYR A 70 -5.46 0.20 12.50
N GLY A 71 -6.01 0.00 11.29
CA GLY A 71 -6.81 -1.20 10.94
C GLY A 71 -6.17 -2.08 9.88
N TYR A 72 -5.83 -3.32 10.25
CA TYR A 72 -5.56 -4.39 9.30
C TYR A 72 -6.76 -4.57 8.37
N ASN A 73 -6.57 -4.24 7.11
CA ASN A 73 -7.59 -4.39 6.10
C ASN A 73 -7.71 -5.84 5.65
N HIS A 74 -8.54 -6.62 6.33
CA HIS A 74 -8.91 -7.95 5.86
C HIS A 74 -10.22 -7.92 5.07
N LYS A 75 -10.32 -7.09 4.00
CA LYS A 75 -11.32 -7.34 2.96
C LYS A 75 -10.73 -8.45 2.10
N LEU A 76 -11.06 -9.71 2.40
CA LEU A 76 -10.62 -10.84 1.58
C LEU A 76 -11.05 -10.58 0.14
N ASN A 77 -10.17 -10.91 -0.82
CA ASN A 77 -10.63 -10.96 -2.21
C ASN A 77 -11.79 -11.98 -2.30
N VAL A 78 -12.72 -11.73 -3.22
CA VAL A 78 -13.96 -12.52 -3.36
C VAL A 78 -13.66 -14.02 -3.51
N LYS A 79 -12.56 -14.38 -4.18
CA LYS A 79 -12.15 -15.77 -4.38
C LYS A 79 -11.71 -16.43 -3.06
N THR A 80 -10.93 -15.74 -2.24
CA THR A 80 -10.47 -16.25 -0.95
C THR A 80 -11.64 -16.39 0.01
N LYS A 81 -12.56 -15.41 0.07
CA LYS A 81 -13.77 -15.52 0.89
C LYS A 81 -14.61 -16.74 0.50
N LYS A 82 -14.86 -16.90 -0.80
CA LYS A 82 -15.60 -18.07 -1.33
C LYS A 82 -14.89 -19.39 -1.03
N ALA A 83 -13.56 -19.46 -1.18
CA ALA A 83 -12.80 -20.67 -0.88
C ALA A 83 -12.90 -21.08 0.61
N PHE A 84 -12.92 -20.10 1.52
CA PHE A 84 -13.16 -20.37 2.95
C PHE A 84 -14.59 -20.87 3.20
N GLU A 85 -15.62 -20.21 2.64
CA GLU A 85 -17.02 -20.63 2.81
C GLU A 85 -17.31 -22.02 2.24
N GLU A 86 -16.67 -22.40 1.14
CA GLU A 86 -16.74 -23.76 0.58
C GLU A 86 -16.05 -24.77 1.50
N THR A 87 -14.84 -24.45 1.98
CA THR A 87 -14.07 -25.31 2.88
C THR A 87 -14.81 -25.56 4.21
N ASP A 88 -15.37 -24.52 4.82
CA ASP A 88 -16.12 -24.60 6.08
C ASP A 88 -17.38 -25.47 5.92
N ARG A 89 -17.96 -25.51 4.71
CA ARG A 89 -19.08 -26.41 4.36
C ARG A 89 -18.63 -27.81 3.93
N GLY A 90 -17.33 -28.08 3.90
CA GLY A 90 -16.75 -29.35 3.47
C GLY A 90 -16.76 -29.56 1.95
N GLU A 91 -17.03 -28.51 1.18
CA GLU A 91 -17.01 -28.51 -0.27
C GLU A 91 -15.58 -28.26 -0.79
N ASN A 92 -15.26 -28.74 -2.00
CA ASN A 92 -13.97 -28.52 -2.67
C ASN A 92 -12.72 -28.96 -1.87
N LEU A 93 -12.86 -29.93 -0.96
CA LEU A 93 -11.76 -30.51 -0.20
C LEU A 93 -11.20 -31.79 -0.84
N VAL A 94 -9.87 -31.85 -1.00
CA VAL A 94 -9.15 -33.04 -1.44
C VAL A 94 -8.52 -33.74 -0.24
N LYS A 95 -9.03 -34.92 0.12
CA LYS A 95 -8.43 -35.74 1.18
C LYS A 95 -7.17 -36.43 0.67
N CYS A 96 -6.11 -36.37 1.46
CA CYS A 96 -4.84 -37.06 1.18
C CYS A 96 -4.50 -38.02 2.32
N LYS A 97 -3.91 -39.18 1.99
CA LYS A 97 -3.53 -40.20 2.99
C LYS A 97 -2.21 -39.85 3.70
N ASP A 98 -1.27 -39.31 2.95
CA ASP A 98 0.07 -38.94 3.40
C ASP A 98 0.64 -37.81 2.52
N LEU A 99 1.87 -37.38 2.82
CA LEU A 99 2.55 -36.32 2.07
C LEU A 99 2.86 -36.72 0.63
N GLY A 100 3.16 -37.99 0.36
CA GLY A 100 3.41 -38.48 -1.00
C GLY A 100 2.15 -38.44 -1.87
N ASP A 101 1.00 -38.84 -1.31
CA ASP A 101 -0.31 -38.73 -1.96
C ASP A 101 -0.72 -37.27 -2.22
N PHE A 102 -0.33 -36.36 -1.34
CA PHE A 102 -0.58 -34.92 -1.50
C PHE A 102 0.13 -34.33 -2.72
N PHE A 103 1.45 -34.51 -2.84
CA PHE A 103 2.21 -33.99 -3.99
C PHE A 103 1.75 -34.60 -5.31
N LYS A 104 1.49 -35.92 -5.31
CA LYS A 104 0.94 -36.61 -6.48
C LYS A 104 -0.39 -36.01 -6.96
N LYS A 105 -1.27 -35.59 -6.05
CA LYS A 105 -2.57 -34.98 -6.38
C LYS A 105 -2.49 -33.51 -6.77
N LEU A 106 -1.41 -32.83 -6.40
CA LEU A 106 -1.15 -31.45 -6.81
C LEU A 106 -0.44 -31.34 -8.16
N GLU A 107 -0.02 -32.47 -8.74
CA GLU A 107 0.74 -32.52 -10.00
C GLU A 107 2.05 -31.70 -9.94
N ILE A 108 2.68 -31.65 -8.75
CA ILE A 108 3.96 -30.98 -8.47
C ILE A 108 5.01 -31.93 -7.89
#